data_AF-A0AAE9SIH8-F1
#
_entry.id   AF-A0AAE9SIH8-F1
#
_cell.length_a   1.000
_cell.length_b   1.000
_cell.length_c   1.000
_cell.angle_alpha   90.00
_cell.angle_beta   90.00
_cell.angle_gamma   90.00
#
_symmetry.space_group_name_H-M   'P 1'
#
loop_
_entity.id
_entity.type
_entity.pdbx_description
1 polymer ?
#
loop_
_entity_poly.entity_id
_entity_poly.type
_entity_poly.pdbx_seq_one_letter_code
_entity_poly.pdbx_strand_id
1 'polypeptide(L)'
;MGLITTIIFIEILAGINSYYLDFVFIPIIVWVFGAFFLIYFIVCEHKTYSNVQEIIVHLSSTGRHKGLCDTLLEGFIKFGTCMPPRGFYGSDTYLYRQSFLEFSNLDLTGESENLIKLQKIVRKARIITKILISLFIAFALQIIPVIIGVMMRKS
;
A
#
# COMPACT_ATOMS: atom_id res chain seq x y z
N MET A 1 -17.96 42.40 -11.19
CA MET A 1 -17.40 41.04 -11.12
C MET A 1 -16.45 40.84 -9.93
N GLY A 2 -15.50 41.74 -9.66
CA GLY A 2 -14.51 41.55 -8.57
C GLY A 2 -15.05 41.48 -7.13
N LEU A 3 -16.18 42.13 -6.85
CA LEU A 3 -16.84 42.13 -5.53
C LEU A 3 -17.55 40.81 -5.21
N ILE A 4 -18.16 40.18 -6.21
CA ILE A 4 -18.86 38.90 -6.06
C ILE A 4 -17.84 37.78 -5.84
N THR A 5 -16.72 37.80 -6.58
CA THR A 5 -15.64 36.82 -6.41
C THR A 5 -14.93 36.95 -5.06
N THR A 6 -14.79 38.16 -4.52
CA THR A 6 -14.19 38.36 -3.19
C THR A 6 -15.13 37.92 -2.07
N ILE A 7 -16.44 38.16 -2.19
CA ILE A 7 -17.43 37.67 -1.22
C ILE A 7 -17.46 36.14 -1.19
N ILE A 8 -17.48 35.48 -2.36
CA ILE A 8 -17.42 34.01 -2.46
C ILE A 8 -16.10 33.48 -1.87
N PHE A 9 -14.97 34.14 -2.12
CA PHE A 9 -13.68 33.73 -1.56
C PHE A 9 -13.62 33.87 -0.04
N ILE A 10 -14.23 34.94 0.51
CA ILE A 10 -14.34 35.18 1.95
C ILE A 10 -15.30 34.17 2.59
N GLU A 11 -16.41 33.80 1.95
CA GLU A 11 -17.31 32.76 2.43
C GLU A 11 -16.68 31.36 2.40
N ILE A 12 -15.87 31.05 1.37
CA ILE A 12 -15.08 29.82 1.33
C ILE A 12 -14.05 29.81 2.46
N LEU A 13 -13.34 30.92 2.69
CA LEU A 13 -12.37 31.06 3.79
C LEU A 13 -13.03 31.00 5.18
N ALA A 14 -14.20 31.61 5.37
CA ALA A 14 -14.96 31.59 6.61
C ALA A 14 -15.61 30.21 6.86
N GLY A 15 -16.08 29.55 5.80
CA GLY A 15 -16.54 28.16 5.83
C GLY A 15 -15.41 27.22 6.21
N ILE A 16 -14.22 27.39 5.63
CA ILE A 16 -13.01 26.67 5.99
C ILE A 16 -12.63 26.94 7.47
N ASN A 17 -12.64 28.19 7.93
CA ASN A 17 -12.23 28.59 9.28
C ASN A 17 -13.22 28.13 10.37
N SER A 18 -14.52 28.03 10.08
CA SER A 18 -15.51 27.43 10.98
C SER A 18 -15.44 25.89 10.99
N TYR A 19 -15.11 25.26 9.85
CA TYR A 19 -14.80 23.82 9.77
C TYR A 19 -13.51 23.41 10.50
N TYR A 20 -12.56 24.33 10.67
CA TYR A 20 -11.22 24.05 11.22
C TYR A 20 -11.21 23.58 12.69
N LEU A 21 -12.24 23.92 13.48
CA LEU A 21 -12.35 23.49 14.88
C LEU A 21 -12.70 21.99 15.01
N ASP A 22 -13.42 21.41 14.06
CA ASP A 22 -13.67 19.96 13.96
C ASP A 22 -12.54 19.21 13.23
N PHE A 23 -11.67 19.94 12.52
CA PHE A 23 -10.64 19.40 11.63
C PHE A 23 -9.34 18.97 12.31
N VAL A 24 -9.11 19.25 13.59
CA VAL A 24 -7.91 18.75 14.30
C VAL A 24 -7.93 17.23 14.42
N PHE A 25 -9.12 16.63 14.55
CA PHE A 25 -9.27 15.19 14.70
C PHE A 25 -9.04 14.41 13.41
N ILE A 26 -9.36 14.99 12.24
CA ILE A 26 -9.31 14.28 10.95
C ILE A 26 -7.86 13.86 10.59
N PRO A 27 -6.84 14.74 10.62
CA PRO A 27 -5.46 14.36 10.40
C PRO A 27 -4.95 13.35 11.43
N ILE A 28 -5.36 13.47 12.70
CA ILE A 28 -4.99 12.53 13.76
C ILE A 28 -5.56 11.14 13.46
N ILE A 29 -6.83 11.06 13.06
CA ILE A 29 -7.50 9.81 12.68
C ILE A 29 -6.79 9.19 11.47
N VAL A 30 -6.50 9.96 10.43
CA VAL A 30 -5.74 9.49 9.25
C VAL A 30 -4.36 8.97 9.65
N TRP A 31 -3.69 9.62 10.60
CA TRP A 31 -2.39 9.20 11.11
C TRP A 31 -2.46 7.88 11.90
N VAL A 32 -3.44 7.76 12.80
CA VAL A 32 -3.67 6.54 13.60
C VAL A 32 -4.02 5.36 12.69
N PHE A 33 -4.92 5.55 11.72
CA PHE A 33 -5.22 4.52 10.71
C PHE A 33 -3.99 4.20 9.87
N GLY A 34 -3.22 5.22 9.45
CA GLY A 34 -1.97 5.04 8.71
C GLY A 34 -0.97 4.17 9.46
N ALA A 35 -0.74 4.44 10.74
CA ALA A 35 0.14 3.64 11.60
C ALA A 35 -0.37 2.20 11.74
N PHE A 36 -1.67 2.00 11.97
CA PHE A 36 -2.27 0.68 12.06
C PHE A 36 -2.10 -0.12 10.76
N PHE A 37 -2.41 0.49 9.60
CA PHE A 37 -2.25 -0.15 8.30
C PHE A 37 -0.77 -0.41 7.95
N LEU A 38 0.16 0.42 8.41
CA LEU A 38 1.61 0.19 8.23
C LEU A 38 2.08 -1.04 9.01
N ILE A 39 1.67 -1.17 10.28
CA ILE A 39 1.98 -2.36 11.09
C ILE A 39 1.37 -3.58 10.43
N TYR A 40 0.09 -3.50 10.05
CA TYR A 40 -0.61 -4.60 9.40
C TYR A 40 0.03 -4.99 8.05
N PHE A 41 0.50 -4.01 7.27
CA PHE A 41 1.25 -4.25 6.05
C PHE A 41 2.53 -5.05 6.31
N ILE A 42 3.33 -4.66 7.31
CA ILE A 42 4.57 -5.37 7.66
C ILE A 42 4.27 -6.82 8.05
N VAL A 43 3.21 -7.05 8.84
CA VAL A 43 2.79 -8.41 9.22
C VAL A 43 2.37 -9.23 8.00
N CYS A 44 1.62 -8.64 7.05
CA CYS A 44 1.21 -9.33 5.83
C CYS A 44 2.38 -9.63 4.89
N GLU A 45 3.33 -8.70 4.75
CA GLU A 45 4.56 -8.92 3.98
C GLU A 45 5.39 -10.03 4.61
N HIS A 46 5.62 -9.98 5.92
CA HIS A 46 6.36 -11.03 6.62
C HIS A 46 5.72 -12.40 6.41
N LYS A 47 4.39 -12.51 6.53
CA LYS A 47 3.66 -13.77 6.27
C LYS A 47 3.78 -14.24 4.81
N THR A 48 3.87 -13.31 3.87
CA THR A 48 4.06 -13.63 2.45
C THR A 48 5.44 -14.27 2.22
N TYR A 49 6.50 -13.67 2.79
CA TYR A 49 7.85 -14.20 2.65
C TYR A 49 8.09 -15.45 3.49
N SER A 50 7.51 -15.56 4.69
CA SER A 50 7.64 -16.77 5.51
C SER A 50 7.03 -17.99 4.84
N ASN A 51 5.96 -17.81 4.07
CA ASN A 51 5.24 -18.90 3.41
C ASN A 51 5.69 -19.11 1.96
N VAL A 52 6.75 -18.44 1.49
CA VAL A 52 7.18 -18.56 0.09
C VAL A 52 7.57 -19.99 -0.28
N GLN A 53 8.17 -20.74 0.64
CA GLN A 53 8.52 -22.15 0.41
C GLN A 53 7.25 -23.00 0.17
N GLU A 54 6.21 -22.80 0.98
CA GLU A 54 4.92 -23.48 0.78
C GLU A 54 4.27 -23.07 -0.54
N ILE A 55 4.36 -21.79 -0.93
CA ILE A 55 3.88 -21.30 -2.22
C ILE A 55 4.59 -22.03 -3.35
N ILE A 56 5.92 -22.13 -3.31
CA ILE A 56 6.73 -22.81 -4.34
C ILE A 56 6.37 -24.29 -4.42
N VAL A 57 6.26 -24.99 -3.28
CA VAL A 57 5.93 -26.42 -3.24
C VAL A 57 4.54 -26.67 -3.82
N HIS A 58 3.53 -25.91 -3.39
CA HIS A 58 2.18 -26.09 -3.92
C HIS A 58 2.07 -25.67 -5.38
N LEU A 59 2.71 -24.58 -5.80
CA LEU A 59 2.70 -24.11 -7.18
C LEU A 59 3.41 -25.12 -8.11
N SER A 60 4.57 -25.64 -7.73
CA SER A 60 5.29 -26.67 -8.51
C SER A 60 4.50 -27.96 -8.65
N SER A 61 3.74 -28.36 -7.61
CA SER A 61 2.89 -29.55 -7.65
C SER A 61 1.76 -29.48 -8.68
N THR A 62 1.33 -28.26 -9.06
CA THR A 62 0.32 -28.08 -10.12
C THR A 62 0.90 -28.37 -11.52
N GLY A 63 2.23 -28.34 -11.68
CA GLY A 63 2.92 -28.44 -12.97
C GLY A 63 2.65 -27.26 -13.92
N ARG A 64 1.83 -26.30 -13.49
CA ARG A 64 1.45 -25.10 -14.24
C ARG A 64 2.27 -23.92 -13.70
N HIS A 65 2.59 -22.95 -14.55
CA HIS A 65 3.34 -21.74 -14.16
C HIS A 65 4.81 -21.98 -13.73
N LYS A 66 5.52 -22.87 -14.42
CA LYS A 66 6.94 -23.19 -14.15
C LYS A 66 7.84 -21.94 -14.09
N GLY A 67 7.70 -21.00 -15.03
CA GLY A 67 8.50 -19.77 -15.02
C GLY A 67 8.30 -18.90 -13.77
N LEU A 68 7.07 -18.84 -13.25
CA LEU A 68 6.78 -18.14 -12.00
C LEU A 68 7.40 -18.86 -10.80
N CYS A 69 7.32 -20.19 -10.78
CA CYS A 69 7.91 -21.02 -9.74
C CYS A 69 9.44 -20.87 -9.71
N ASP A 70 10.09 -20.89 -10.87
CA ASP A 70 11.54 -20.72 -11.00
C ASP A 70 11.97 -19.34 -10.50
N THR A 71 11.25 -18.28 -10.88
CA THR A 71 11.56 -16.90 -10.43
C THR A 71 11.35 -16.73 -8.92
N LEU A 72 10.31 -17.36 -8.34
CA LEU A 72 10.10 -17.36 -6.89
C LEU A 72 11.21 -18.14 -6.17
N LEU A 73 11.65 -19.27 -6.72
CA LEU A 73 12.73 -20.08 -6.16
C LEU A 73 14.07 -19.34 -6.19
N GLU A 74 14.42 -18.70 -7.31
CA GLU A 74 15.64 -17.88 -7.42
C GLU A 74 15.66 -16.74 -6.40
N GLY A 75 14.53 -16.05 -6.23
CA GLY A 75 14.41 -15.01 -5.21
C GLY A 75 14.48 -15.58 -3.79
N PHE A 76 13.88 -16.74 -3.53
CA PHE A 76 13.98 -17.43 -2.24
C PHE A 76 15.42 -17.86 -1.92
N ILE A 77 16.18 -18.36 -2.89
CA ILE A 77 17.59 -18.72 -2.70
C ILE A 77 18.42 -17.50 -2.29
N LYS A 78 18.11 -16.32 -2.86
CA LYS A 78 18.85 -15.07 -2.59
C LYS A 78 18.45 -14.40 -1.29
N PHE A 79 17.16 -14.37 -0.96
CA PHE A 79 16.62 -13.56 0.14
C PHE A 79 16.05 -14.40 1.31
N GLY A 80 15.89 -15.71 1.11
CA GLY A 80 15.31 -16.61 2.10
C GLY A 80 13.86 -16.27 2.42
N THR A 81 13.48 -16.52 3.68
CA THR A 81 12.17 -16.16 4.24
C THR A 81 12.09 -14.70 4.70
N CYS A 82 13.17 -13.94 4.54
CA CYS A 82 13.26 -12.56 5.00
C CYS A 82 12.72 -11.61 3.93
N MET A 83 12.17 -10.48 4.38
CA MET A 83 11.79 -9.41 3.46
C MET A 83 13.05 -8.88 2.75
N PRO A 84 13.07 -8.81 1.41
CA PRO A 84 14.21 -8.28 0.68
C PRO A 84 14.43 -6.81 1.03
N PRO A 85 15.70 -6.33 1.04
CA PRO A 85 16.03 -4.96 1.41
C PRO A 85 15.24 -3.94 0.58
N ARG A 86 14.77 -2.87 1.24
CA ARG A 86 14.02 -1.78 0.58
C ARG A 86 15.01 -0.75 0.03
N GLY A 87 14.87 -0.36 -1.24
CA GLY A 87 15.70 0.66 -1.89
C GLY A 87 15.90 0.41 -3.39
N PHE A 88 16.85 1.14 -4.01
CA PHE A 88 17.36 0.87 -5.36
C PHE A 88 18.23 -0.40 -5.33
N TYR A 89 17.63 -1.55 -5.05
CA TYR A 89 18.27 -2.84 -5.22
C TYR A 89 17.86 -3.42 -6.58
N GLY A 90 18.82 -4.07 -7.25
CA GLY A 90 18.80 -4.41 -8.67
C GLY A 90 17.63 -5.28 -9.14
N SER A 91 17.69 -5.66 -10.42
CA SER A 91 16.66 -6.43 -11.16
C SER A 91 16.06 -7.59 -10.35
N ASP A 92 16.87 -8.29 -9.56
CA ASP A 92 16.45 -9.48 -8.81
C ASP A 92 15.42 -9.18 -7.72
N THR A 93 15.56 -8.06 -6.99
CA THR A 93 14.59 -7.69 -5.95
C THR A 93 13.25 -7.30 -6.57
N TYR A 94 13.32 -6.61 -7.71
CA TYR A 94 12.13 -6.25 -8.49
C TYR A 94 11.44 -7.50 -9.05
N LEU A 95 12.18 -8.39 -9.70
CA LEU A 95 11.66 -9.64 -10.26
C LEU A 95 11.02 -10.50 -9.18
N TYR A 96 11.67 -10.66 -8.03
CA TYR A 96 11.10 -11.44 -6.94
C TYR A 96 9.78 -10.86 -6.41
N ARG A 97 9.69 -9.54 -6.22
CA ARG A 97 8.44 -8.87 -5.85
C ARG A 97 7.38 -8.99 -6.94
N GLN A 98 7.78 -8.92 -8.20
CA GLN A 98 6.90 -9.06 -9.36
C GLN A 98 6.36 -10.48 -9.49
N SER A 99 7.13 -11.50 -9.12
CA SER A 99 6.64 -12.88 -9.05
C SER A 99 5.52 -13.02 -8.02
N PHE A 100 5.66 -12.42 -6.84
CA PHE A 100 4.54 -12.34 -5.92
C PHE A 100 3.37 -11.62 -6.56
N LEU A 101 3.60 -10.56 -7.37
CA LEU A 101 2.59 -9.82 -8.13
C LEU A 101 1.78 -10.74 -9.07
N GLU A 102 2.49 -11.53 -9.84
CA GLU A 102 1.91 -12.47 -10.79
C GLU A 102 1.15 -13.59 -10.07
N PHE A 103 1.74 -14.16 -9.01
CA PHE A 103 1.12 -15.21 -8.20
C PHE A 103 -0.28 -14.84 -7.70
N SER A 104 -0.46 -13.63 -7.15
CA SER A 104 -1.79 -13.26 -6.66
C SER A 104 -2.81 -12.94 -7.76
N ASN A 105 -2.39 -12.83 -9.02
CA ASN A 105 -3.30 -12.60 -10.14
C ASN A 105 -3.65 -13.90 -10.88
N LEU A 106 -3.01 -15.03 -10.53
CA LEU A 106 -3.34 -16.33 -11.10
C LEU A 106 -4.79 -16.70 -10.84
N ASP A 107 -5.41 -17.29 -11.86
CA ASP A 107 -6.66 -18.02 -11.70
C ASP A 107 -6.34 -19.40 -11.12
N LEU A 108 -6.80 -19.63 -9.89
CA LEU A 108 -6.60 -20.88 -9.15
C LEU A 108 -7.90 -21.69 -9.06
N THR A 109 -8.84 -21.46 -9.98
CA THR A 109 -10.12 -22.18 -10.00
C THR A 109 -9.86 -23.68 -10.22
N GLY A 110 -10.22 -24.49 -9.21
CA GLY A 110 -10.01 -25.94 -9.22
C GLY A 110 -8.66 -26.41 -8.64
N GLU A 111 -7.80 -25.48 -8.19
CA GLU A 111 -6.55 -25.81 -7.50
C GLU A 111 -6.77 -26.04 -5.99
N SER A 112 -5.74 -26.53 -5.30
CA SER A 112 -5.82 -26.87 -3.87
C SER A 112 -6.25 -25.68 -2.99
N GLU A 113 -7.05 -25.96 -1.95
CA GLU A 113 -7.53 -24.94 -1.00
C GLU A 113 -6.37 -24.23 -0.29
N ASN A 114 -5.24 -24.93 -0.08
CA ASN A 114 -4.03 -24.39 0.52
C ASN A 114 -3.38 -23.32 -0.36
N LEU A 115 -3.28 -23.55 -1.67
CA LEU A 115 -2.73 -22.57 -2.60
C LEU A 115 -3.62 -21.31 -2.65
N ILE A 116 -4.94 -21.48 -2.61
CA ILE A 116 -5.90 -20.37 -2.53
C ILE A 116 -5.73 -19.59 -1.22
N LYS A 117 -5.53 -20.26 -0.08
CA LYS A 117 -5.26 -19.62 1.22
C LYS A 117 -3.97 -18.80 1.18
N LEU A 118 -2.90 -19.34 0.61
CA LEU A 118 -1.63 -18.64 0.43
C LEU A 118 -1.79 -17.42 -0.49
N GLN A 119 -2.51 -17.57 -1.61
CA GLN A 119 -2.80 -16.46 -2.52
C GLN A 119 -3.55 -15.32 -1.83
N LYS A 120 -4.51 -15.62 -0.94
CA LYS A 120 -5.23 -14.62 -0.15
C LYS A 120 -4.31 -13.80 0.75
N ILE A 121 -3.25 -14.39 1.31
CA ILE A 121 -2.26 -13.66 2.13
C ILE A 121 -1.54 -12.62 1.28
N VAL A 122 -1.05 -13.02 0.10
CA VAL A 122 -0.37 -12.12 -0.84
C VAL A 122 -1.30 -11.02 -1.35
N ARG A 123 -2.57 -11.34 -1.64
CA ARG A 123 -3.59 -10.35 -2.04
C ARG A 123 -3.83 -9.30 -0.95
N LYS A 124 -3.90 -9.72 0.33
CA LYS A 124 -4.10 -8.81 1.47
C LYS A 124 -2.98 -7.77 1.54
N ALA A 125 -1.71 -8.19 1.44
CA ALA A 125 -0.57 -7.28 1.47
C ALA A 125 -0.72 -6.14 0.46
N ARG A 126 -1.15 -6.46 -0.77
CA ARG A 126 -1.35 -5.46 -1.82
C ARG A 126 -2.53 -4.54 -1.63
N ILE A 127 -3.66 -5.06 -1.16
CA ILE A 127 -4.83 -4.23 -0.85
C ILE A 127 -4.43 -3.18 0.19
N ILE A 128 -3.67 -3.60 1.21
CA ILE A 128 -3.15 -2.68 2.24
C ILE A 128 -2.21 -1.65 1.62
N THR A 129 -1.32 -2.02 0.69
CA THR A 129 -0.49 -1.04 -0.02
C THR A 129 -1.32 0.04 -0.70
N LYS A 130 -2.42 -0.34 -1.38
CA LYS A 130 -3.33 0.63 -2.02
C LYS A 130 -4.01 1.54 -1.00
N ILE A 131 -4.47 0.98 0.12
CA ILE A 131 -5.07 1.75 1.22
C ILE A 131 -4.06 2.75 1.79
N LEU A 132 -2.82 2.33 2.02
CA LEU A 132 -1.75 3.20 2.52
C LEU A 132 -1.44 4.36 1.56
N ILE A 133 -1.43 4.10 0.24
CA ILE A 133 -1.26 5.15 -0.77
C ILE A 133 -2.44 6.14 -0.71
N SER A 134 -3.68 5.65 -0.62
CA SER A 134 -4.87 6.51 -0.50
C SER A 134 -4.84 7.35 0.78
N LEU A 135 -4.43 6.78 1.91
CA LEU A 135 -4.27 7.51 3.17
C LEU A 135 -3.19 8.59 3.06
N PHE A 136 -2.08 8.28 2.41
CA PHE A 136 -1.01 9.25 2.17
C PHE A 136 -1.47 10.43 1.29
N ILE A 137 -2.22 10.15 0.22
CA ILE A 137 -2.79 11.19 -0.65
C ILE A 137 -3.79 12.04 0.13
N ALA A 138 -4.69 11.41 0.91
CA ALA A 138 -5.66 12.11 1.74
C ALA A 138 -4.98 13.04 2.75
N PHE A 139 -3.91 12.58 3.39
CA PHE A 139 -3.10 13.36 4.31
C PHE A 139 -2.43 14.56 3.63
N ALA A 140 -1.83 14.35 2.45
CA ALA A 140 -1.19 15.42 1.69
C ALA A 140 -2.20 16.52 1.29
N LEU A 141 -3.39 16.13 0.83
CA LEU A 141 -4.47 17.07 0.47
C LEU A 141 -4.98 17.89 1.66
N GLN A 142 -4.91 17.36 2.89
CA GLN A 142 -5.31 18.08 4.10
C GLN A 142 -4.22 19.06 4.57
N ILE A 143 -2.95 18.72 4.42
CA ILE A 143 -1.83 19.54 4.92
C ILE A 143 -1.46 20.68 3.97
N ILE A 144 -1.52 20.48 2.66
CA ILE A 144 -1.12 21.49 1.68
C ILE A 144 -1.89 22.83 1.86
N PRO A 145 -3.23 22.85 2.03
CA PRO A 145 -3.98 24.08 2.28
C PRO A 145 -3.60 24.78 3.59
N VAL A 146 -3.28 24.01 4.64
CA VAL A 146 -2.83 24.54 5.94
C VAL A 146 -1.50 25.27 5.78
N ILE A 147 -0.52 24.64 5.10
CA ILE A 147 0.81 25.22 4.88
C ILE A 147 0.70 26.51 4.04
N ILE A 148 -0.05 26.46 2.94
CA ILE A 148 -0.25 27.63 2.07
C ILE A 148 -0.94 28.77 2.83
N GLY A 149 -1.98 28.46 3.61
CA GLY A 149 -2.69 29.45 4.42
C GLY A 149 -1.80 30.10 5.49
N VAL A 150 -0.90 29.34 6.11
CA VAL A 150 0.09 29.87 7.07
C VAL A 150 1.14 30.74 6.39
N MET A 151 1.61 30.36 5.19
CA MET A 151 2.56 31.16 4.42
C MET A 151 1.94 32.48 3.93
N MET A 152 0.68 32.47 3.49
CA MET A 152 -0.03 33.68 3.07
C MET A 152 -0.27 34.67 4.23
N ARG A 153 -0.47 34.21 5.47
CA ARG A 153 -0.59 35.11 6.64
C ARG A 153 0.71 35.80 7.06
N LYS A 154 1.86 35.30 6.59
CA LYS A 154 3.19 35.85 6.92
C LYS A 154 3.73 36.81 5.86
N SER A 155 3.03 36.96 4.73
CA SER A 155 3.32 37.95 3.68
C SER A 155 2.44 39.17 3.82
#